data_AF-A0A542ECC8-F1
#
_entry.id   AF-A0A542ECC8-F1
#
_cell.length_a   1.000
_cell.length_b   1.000
_cell.length_c   1.000
_cell.angle_alpha   90.00
_cell.angle_beta   90.00
_cell.angle_gamma   90.00
#
_symmetry.space_group_name_H-M   'P 1'
#
loop_
_entity.id
_entity.type
_entity.pdbx_description
1 polymer ?
#
loop_
_entity_poly.entity_id
_entity_poly.type
_entity_poly.pdbx_seq_one_letter_code
_entity_poly.pdbx_strand_id
1 'polypeptide(L)'
;MGLLSRLFEPGQNGQAQGGQAARGSVMSDRARAQSQRGGRAVDTTAATPPPKPEGDDVPSLLRHNQSLVLEINQSAAHLPGLGVVLARSVTDTVRTVLTSPEANMLDISVRVAIFGVLTDYLPSTIRTYVGASRAAAPGSPEMAAADDQLVEQLTALRRSVGELAEASRMRDVQALQVHGRFLESKFGQSDLDL
;
A
#
# COMPACT_ATOMS: atom_id res chain seq x y z
N MET A 1 17.84 -33.89 20.72
CA MET A 1 17.41 -34.69 21.88
C MET A 1 16.94 -33.75 22.98
N GLY A 2 15.66 -33.84 23.36
CA GLY A 2 15.08 -33.33 24.62
C GLY A 2 14.74 -31.84 24.65
N LEU A 3 13.49 -31.40 24.53
CA LEU A 3 12.31 -31.55 25.42
C LEU A 3 12.24 -30.52 26.55
N LEU A 4 11.51 -29.41 26.32
CA LEU A 4 10.71 -28.67 27.31
C LEU A 4 9.51 -28.07 26.55
N SER A 5 8.42 -28.83 26.35
CA SER A 5 7.25 -28.93 27.24
C SER A 5 6.37 -27.67 27.30
N ARG A 6 5.30 -27.73 26.48
CA ARG A 6 3.88 -27.44 26.76
C ARG A 6 3.52 -26.19 27.58
N LEU A 7 2.88 -25.24 26.90
CA LEU A 7 1.77 -24.48 27.49
C LEU A 7 0.89 -23.84 26.40
N PHE A 8 -0.07 -24.60 25.86
CA PHE A 8 -1.33 -24.03 25.35
C PHE A 8 -2.33 -25.15 25.05
N GLU A 9 -3.21 -25.41 26.02
CA GLU A 9 -4.63 -25.72 25.75
C GLU A 9 -5.39 -24.44 26.03
N PRO A 10 -6.42 -24.10 25.22
CA PRO A 10 -7.75 -24.54 25.61
C PRO A 10 -8.71 -24.88 24.44
N GLY A 11 -9.68 -25.73 24.74
CA GLY A 11 -11.05 -25.51 24.26
C GLY A 11 -11.57 -26.45 23.17
N GLN A 12 -11.73 -27.73 23.48
CA GLN A 12 -12.75 -28.58 22.83
C GLN A 12 -14.13 -28.16 23.33
N ASN A 13 -15.09 -27.90 22.43
CA ASN A 13 -16.52 -28.13 22.61
C ASN A 13 -17.27 -27.88 21.30
N GLY A 14 -17.89 -28.92 20.73
CA GLY A 14 -18.74 -28.78 19.55
C GLY A 14 -18.98 -30.07 18.76
N GLN A 15 -19.37 -31.16 19.43
CA GLN A 15 -19.90 -32.33 18.74
C GLN A 15 -21.38 -32.11 18.39
N ALA A 16 -21.69 -32.09 17.10
CA ALA A 16 -23.02 -32.35 16.56
C ALA A 16 -22.86 -33.09 15.22
N GLN A 17 -22.79 -34.43 15.27
CA GLN A 17 -22.90 -35.29 14.09
C GLN A 17 -24.30 -35.88 14.05
N GLY A 18 -25.13 -35.33 13.16
CA GLY A 18 -26.31 -36.01 12.65
C GLY A 18 -25.88 -37.07 11.64
N GLY A 19 -26.47 -38.26 11.77
CA GLY A 19 -26.18 -39.37 10.88
C GLY A 19 -26.86 -39.24 9.52
N GLN A 20 -26.37 -39.99 8.53
CA GLN A 20 -27.22 -40.83 7.69
C GLN A 20 -26.36 -41.80 6.88
N ALA A 21 -26.91 -42.98 6.68
CA ALA A 21 -26.32 -44.14 6.03
C ALA A 21 -26.33 -44.06 4.49
N ALA A 22 -25.54 -44.96 3.90
CA ALA A 22 -25.93 -45.90 2.83
C ALA A 22 -25.05 -45.89 1.56
N ARG A 23 -24.31 -47.00 1.42
CA ARG A 23 -24.28 -47.94 0.28
C ARG A 23 -24.17 -47.38 -1.15
N GLY A 24 -23.17 -47.87 -1.88
CA GLY A 24 -23.27 -48.08 -3.32
C GLY A 24 -21.93 -48.11 -4.06
N SER A 25 -21.32 -49.30 -4.16
CA SER A 25 -20.28 -49.60 -5.14
C SER A 25 -20.80 -49.46 -6.56
N VAL A 26 -19.98 -48.97 -7.51
CA VAL A 26 -19.65 -49.69 -8.75
C VAL A 26 -18.47 -49.04 -9.50
N MET A 27 -17.45 -49.86 -9.75
CA MET A 27 -16.55 -49.78 -10.90
C MET A 27 -17.36 -49.83 -12.20
N SER A 28 -16.96 -49.03 -13.19
CA SER A 28 -16.76 -49.43 -14.59
C SER A 28 -16.22 -48.23 -15.37
N ASP A 29 -14.97 -48.28 -15.83
CA ASP A 29 -14.51 -48.89 -17.08
C ASP A 29 -14.72 -47.96 -18.29
N ARG A 30 -13.58 -47.43 -18.75
CA ARG A 30 -13.12 -47.29 -20.14
C ARG A 30 -14.08 -46.75 -21.22
N ALA A 31 -13.47 -45.85 -22.00
CA ALA A 31 -13.78 -45.54 -23.40
C ALA A 31 -14.95 -44.60 -23.68
N ARG A 32 -14.63 -43.31 -23.80
CA ARG A 32 -15.09 -42.50 -24.94
C ARG A 32 -13.95 -41.65 -25.48
N ALA A 33 -13.33 -42.20 -26.52
CA ALA A 33 -12.58 -41.43 -27.49
C ALA A 33 -13.54 -40.45 -28.21
N GLN A 34 -13.03 -39.24 -28.45
CA GLN A 34 -13.09 -38.62 -29.77
C GLN A 34 -14.48 -38.26 -30.33
N SER A 35 -14.96 -37.07 -29.97
CA SER A 35 -15.63 -36.16 -30.91
C SER A 35 -15.94 -34.84 -30.21
N GLN A 36 -15.22 -33.78 -30.58
CA GLN A 36 -15.84 -32.50 -30.95
C GLN A 36 -14.75 -31.54 -31.44
N ARG A 37 -14.70 -31.41 -32.77
CA ARG A 37 -14.23 -30.21 -33.47
C ARG A 37 -15.05 -29.02 -32.96
N GLY A 38 -14.37 -27.99 -32.47
CA GLY A 38 -14.95 -26.68 -32.21
C GLY A 38 -13.82 -25.67 -32.29
N GLY A 39 -13.79 -24.89 -33.37
CA GLY A 39 -12.79 -23.85 -33.60
C GLY A 39 -12.83 -22.83 -32.48
N ARG A 40 -11.70 -22.66 -31.80
CA ARG A 40 -11.52 -21.59 -30.81
C ARG A 40 -11.28 -20.30 -31.59
N ALA A 41 -12.36 -19.55 -31.83
CA ALA A 41 -12.24 -18.13 -32.10
C ALA A 41 -11.42 -17.55 -30.94
N VAL A 42 -10.29 -16.94 -31.27
CA VAL A 42 -9.51 -16.16 -30.31
C VAL A 42 -10.36 -14.93 -30.05
N ASP A 43 -11.22 -15.03 -29.03
CA ASP A 43 -11.94 -13.90 -28.48
C ASP A 43 -10.88 -12.96 -27.93
N THR A 44 -10.51 -11.99 -28.76
CA THR A 44 -9.62 -10.91 -28.38
C THR A 44 -10.52 -9.92 -27.67
N THR A 45 -10.94 -10.26 -26.46
CA THR A 45 -11.49 -9.28 -25.54
C THR A 45 -10.35 -8.30 -25.30
N ALA A 46 -10.39 -7.17 -26.02
CA ALA A 46 -9.52 -6.04 -25.78
C ALA A 46 -9.63 -5.74 -24.29
N ALA A 47 -8.55 -6.00 -23.56
CA ALA A 47 -8.49 -5.76 -22.13
C ALA A 47 -8.75 -4.27 -21.91
N THR A 48 -9.90 -3.96 -21.32
CA THR A 48 -10.17 -2.62 -20.80
C THR A 48 -9.01 -2.26 -19.89
N PRO A 49 -8.31 -1.13 -20.11
CA PRO A 49 -7.27 -0.70 -19.20
C PRO A 49 -7.85 -0.65 -17.79
N PRO A 50 -7.11 -1.08 -16.75
CA PRO A 50 -7.61 -1.06 -15.38
C PRO A 50 -8.14 0.35 -15.07
N PRO A 51 -9.29 0.47 -14.39
CA PRO A 51 -9.82 1.77 -14.01
C PRO A 51 -8.71 2.52 -13.27
N LYS A 52 -8.40 3.75 -13.71
CA LYS A 52 -7.52 4.64 -12.95
C LYS A 52 -8.07 4.68 -11.53
N PRO A 53 -7.25 4.49 -10.48
CA PRO A 53 -7.72 4.69 -9.13
C PRO A 53 -8.30 6.11 -9.07
N GLU A 54 -9.61 6.26 -8.89
CA GLU A 54 -10.23 7.58 -8.86
C GLU A 54 -9.59 8.37 -7.71
N GLY A 55 -8.93 9.50 -8.03
CA GLY A 55 -8.31 10.38 -7.04
C GLY A 55 -6.78 10.26 -6.86
N ASP A 56 -6.08 9.39 -7.61
CA ASP A 56 -4.61 9.26 -7.54
C ASP A 56 -3.83 10.19 -8.50
N ASP A 57 -4.53 11.01 -9.29
CA ASP A 57 -3.90 12.00 -10.16
C ASP A 57 -3.32 13.18 -9.34
N VAL A 58 -2.25 13.80 -9.83
CA VAL A 58 -1.52 14.86 -9.11
C VAL A 58 -2.45 16.02 -8.67
N PRO A 59 -3.32 16.58 -9.54
CA PRO A 59 -4.31 17.58 -9.12
C PRO A 59 -5.23 17.12 -7.98
N SER A 60 -5.74 15.89 -8.04
CA SER A 60 -6.57 15.33 -6.96
C SER A 60 -5.79 15.14 -5.67
N LEU A 61 -4.57 14.62 -5.73
CA LEU A 61 -3.70 14.48 -4.55
C LEU A 61 -3.37 15.83 -3.90
N LEU A 62 -3.15 16.88 -4.69
CA LEU A 62 -2.96 18.24 -4.16
C LEU A 62 -4.22 18.76 -3.44
N ARG A 63 -5.42 18.47 -3.96
CA ARG A 63 -6.68 18.80 -3.27
C ARG A 63 -6.82 18.03 -1.97
N HIS A 64 -6.54 16.73 -1.96
CA HIS A 64 -6.55 15.93 -0.73
C HIS A 64 -5.55 16.47 0.31
N ASN A 65 -4.33 16.82 -0.12
CA ASN A 65 -3.32 17.44 0.73
C ASN A 65 -3.82 18.75 1.35
N GLN A 66 -4.42 19.64 0.54
CA GLN A 66 -4.97 20.91 1.03
C GLN A 66 -6.14 20.72 1.99
N SER A 67 -7.03 19.75 1.74
CA SER A 67 -8.13 19.41 2.66
C SER A 67 -7.60 18.90 3.99
N LEU A 68 -6.63 17.98 3.97
CA LEU A 68 -6.03 17.44 5.19
C LEU A 68 -5.27 18.50 5.98
N VAL A 69 -4.60 19.41 5.29
CA VAL A 69 -4.05 20.63 5.89
C VAL A 69 -5.14 21.36 6.67
N LEU A 70 -6.30 21.65 6.09
CA LEU A 70 -7.35 22.37 6.83
C LEU A 70 -7.84 21.58 8.06
N GLU A 71 -7.98 20.26 7.94
CA GLU A 71 -8.37 19.36 9.04
C GLU A 71 -7.34 19.36 10.20
N ILE A 72 -6.03 19.30 9.89
CA ILE A 72 -4.95 19.37 10.87
C ILE A 72 -5.02 20.70 11.64
N ASN A 73 -5.24 21.82 10.95
CA ASN A 73 -5.35 23.13 11.60
C ASN A 73 -6.56 23.22 12.52
N GLN A 74 -7.70 22.67 12.12
CA GLN A 74 -8.91 22.63 12.95
C GLN A 74 -8.70 21.75 14.19
N SER A 75 -7.89 20.69 14.06
CA SER A 75 -7.60 19.75 15.14
C SER A 75 -6.43 20.19 16.05
N ALA A 76 -5.73 21.28 15.71
CA ALA A 76 -4.47 21.66 16.36
C ALA A 76 -4.58 21.87 17.88
N ALA A 77 -5.73 22.32 18.38
CA ALA A 77 -5.97 22.50 19.82
C ALA A 77 -5.99 21.17 20.61
N HIS A 78 -6.13 20.04 19.93
CA HIS A 78 -6.21 18.71 20.51
C HIS A 78 -4.92 17.90 20.29
N LEU A 79 -3.88 18.52 19.74
CA LEU A 79 -2.60 17.90 19.43
C LEU A 79 -1.49 18.55 20.26
N PRO A 80 -0.44 17.79 20.62
CA PRO A 80 0.74 18.37 21.24
C PRO A 80 1.43 19.23 20.18
N GLY A 81 2.11 20.31 20.59
CA GLY A 81 2.69 21.27 19.65
C GLY A 81 3.61 20.62 18.62
N LEU A 82 4.44 19.67 19.05
CA LEU A 82 5.31 18.89 18.17
C LEU A 82 4.51 18.00 17.19
N GLY A 83 3.38 17.44 17.63
CA GLY A 83 2.48 16.64 16.79
C GLY A 83 1.90 17.46 15.63
N VAL A 84 1.51 18.71 15.88
CA VAL A 84 1.03 19.62 14.81
C VAL A 84 2.14 19.87 13.79
N VAL A 85 3.36 20.18 14.26
CA VAL A 85 4.51 20.46 13.39
C VAL A 85 4.88 19.24 12.54
N LEU A 86 4.88 18.04 13.12
CA LEU A 86 5.21 16.83 12.38
C LEU A 86 4.11 16.45 11.37
N ALA A 87 2.84 16.55 11.73
CA ALA A 87 1.73 16.31 10.81
C ALA A 87 1.78 17.27 9.62
N ARG A 88 2.08 18.55 9.89
CA ARG A 88 2.35 19.56 8.86
C ARG A 88 3.52 19.18 7.98
N SER A 89 4.62 18.75 8.58
CA SER A 89 5.81 18.34 7.85
C SER A 89 5.54 17.18 6.90
N VAL A 90 4.68 16.21 7.27
CA VAL A 90 4.23 15.16 6.35
C VAL A 90 3.50 15.77 5.15
N THR A 91 2.52 16.65 5.37
CA THR A 91 1.78 17.29 4.28
C THR A 91 2.67 18.17 3.39
N ASP A 92 3.68 18.83 3.96
CA ASP A 92 4.64 19.66 3.23
C ASP A 92 5.59 18.80 2.37
N THR A 93 6.02 17.64 2.89
CA THR A 93 6.80 16.66 2.13
C THR A 93 5.99 16.13 0.95
N VAL A 94 4.73 15.74 1.16
CA VAL A 94 3.84 15.32 0.08
C VAL A 94 3.66 16.42 -0.95
N ARG A 95 3.37 17.66 -0.52
CA ARG A 95 3.22 18.80 -1.43
C ARG A 95 4.49 19.02 -2.25
N THR A 96 5.67 18.98 -1.64
CA THR A 96 6.96 19.13 -2.31
C THR A 96 7.12 18.11 -3.44
N VAL A 97 6.80 16.84 -3.16
CA VAL A 97 6.83 15.75 -4.16
C VAL A 97 5.83 16.01 -5.29
N LEU A 98 4.60 16.41 -4.97
CA LEU A 98 3.53 16.61 -5.95
C LEU A 98 3.66 17.89 -6.78
N THR A 99 4.45 18.86 -6.32
CA THR A 99 4.75 20.09 -7.08
C THR A 99 6.08 20.04 -7.83
N SER A 100 6.80 18.91 -7.76
CA SER A 100 8.05 18.77 -8.52
C SER A 100 7.75 18.69 -10.02
N PRO A 101 8.69 19.08 -10.90
CA PRO A 101 8.51 18.98 -12.35
C PRO A 101 8.19 17.55 -12.82
N GLU A 102 8.67 16.55 -12.08
CA GLU A 102 8.53 15.12 -12.35
C GLU A 102 7.28 14.51 -11.70
N ALA A 103 6.42 15.28 -11.04
CA ALA A 103 5.27 14.76 -10.30
C ALA A 103 4.33 13.90 -11.17
N ASN A 104 4.15 14.26 -12.45
CA ASN A 104 3.34 13.49 -13.39
C ASN A 104 3.99 12.17 -13.83
N MET A 105 5.28 11.98 -13.55
CA MET A 105 6.05 10.78 -13.88
C MET A 105 6.16 9.81 -12.69
N LEU A 106 5.63 10.16 -11.52
CA LEU A 106 5.63 9.28 -10.35
C LEU A 106 4.97 7.93 -10.68
N ASP A 107 5.65 6.85 -10.27
CA ASP A 107 5.12 5.50 -10.41
C ASP A 107 3.74 5.37 -9.73
N ILE A 108 2.88 4.53 -10.30
CA ILE A 108 1.51 4.32 -9.80
C ILE A 108 1.53 3.91 -8.33
N SER A 109 2.47 3.05 -7.92
CA SER A 109 2.60 2.61 -6.52
C SER A 109 2.90 3.78 -5.58
N VAL A 110 3.70 4.75 -6.03
CA VAL A 110 4.02 5.96 -5.26
C VAL A 110 2.79 6.83 -5.08
N ARG A 111 2.02 7.04 -6.16
CA ARG A 111 0.79 7.84 -6.10
C ARG A 111 -0.28 7.19 -5.22
N VAL A 112 -0.46 5.87 -5.32
CA VAL A 112 -1.38 5.11 -4.47
C VAL A 112 -0.96 5.18 -2.99
N ALA A 113 0.33 5.09 -2.70
CA ALA A 113 0.82 5.23 -1.33
C ALA A 113 0.61 6.65 -0.79
N ILE A 114 0.90 7.69 -1.59
CA ILE A 114 0.61 9.08 -1.21
C ILE A 114 -0.88 9.28 -0.96
N PHE A 115 -1.74 8.73 -1.83
CA PHE A 115 -3.19 8.75 -1.63
C PHE A 115 -3.56 8.15 -0.27
N GLY A 116 -3.08 6.95 0.05
CA GLY A 116 -3.31 6.29 1.33
C GLY A 116 -2.81 7.11 2.54
N VAL A 117 -1.64 7.75 2.45
CA VAL A 117 -1.15 8.66 3.49
C VAL A 117 -2.13 9.83 3.71
N LEU A 118 -2.65 10.42 2.63
CA LEU A 118 -3.53 11.58 2.70
C LEU A 118 -4.96 11.25 3.13
N THR A 119 -5.47 10.08 2.80
CA THR A 119 -6.88 9.74 3.03
C THR A 119 -7.11 8.81 4.22
N ASP A 120 -6.09 8.07 4.65
CA ASP A 120 -6.23 7.03 5.66
C ASP A 120 -5.19 7.17 6.78
N TYR A 121 -3.90 7.03 6.47
CA TYR A 121 -2.88 6.87 7.51
C TYR A 121 -2.69 8.12 8.37
N LEU A 122 -2.45 9.29 7.77
CA LEU A 122 -2.26 10.51 8.56
C LEU A 122 -3.56 10.92 9.31
N PRO A 123 -4.75 10.93 8.66
CA PRO A 123 -6.01 11.21 9.37
C PRO A 123 -6.30 10.24 10.52
N SER A 124 -6.08 8.93 10.33
CA SER A 124 -6.34 7.91 11.35
C SER A 124 -5.35 7.98 12.52
N THR A 125 -4.06 8.24 12.27
CA THR A 125 -3.06 8.48 13.32
C THR A 125 -3.48 9.65 14.21
N ILE A 126 -3.88 10.78 13.62
CA ILE A 126 -4.36 11.96 14.36
C ILE A 126 -5.60 11.63 15.17
N ARG A 127 -6.59 10.97 14.56
CA ARG A 127 -7.85 10.61 15.23
C ARG A 127 -7.64 9.64 16.39
N THR A 128 -6.76 8.66 16.20
CA THR A 128 -6.41 7.67 17.21
C THR A 128 -5.73 8.33 18.40
N TYR A 129 -4.79 9.23 18.15
CA TYR A 129 -4.16 10.02 19.21
C TYR A 129 -5.17 10.86 19.97
N VAL A 130 -6.05 11.61 19.28
CA VAL A 130 -7.08 12.44 19.94
C VAL A 130 -8.03 11.60 20.78
N GLY A 131 -8.33 10.37 20.35
CA GLY A 131 -9.09 9.41 21.14
C GLY A 131 -8.35 8.97 22.41
N ALA A 132 -7.07 8.62 22.27
CA ALA A 132 -6.22 8.22 23.39
C ALA A 132 -6.00 9.35 24.40
N SER A 133 -5.74 10.58 23.93
CA SER A 133 -5.52 11.74 24.80
C SER A 133 -6.77 12.12 25.58
N ARG A 134 -7.97 11.95 25.01
CA ARG A 134 -9.24 12.15 25.74
C ARG A 134 -9.49 11.11 26.83
N ALA A 135 -8.96 9.90 26.67
CA ALA A 135 -9.13 8.82 27.64
C ALA A 135 -8.10 8.87 28.78
N ALA A 136 -6.94 9.50 28.55
CA ALA A 136 -5.88 9.62 29.54
C ALA A 136 -6.06 10.84 30.45
N ALA A 137 -5.59 10.74 31.70
CA ALA A 137 -5.56 11.89 32.60
C ALA A 137 -4.43 12.85 32.18
N PRO A 138 -4.62 14.19 32.27
CA PRO A 138 -3.58 15.14 31.93
C PRO A 138 -2.29 14.90 32.75
N GLY A 139 -1.15 14.81 32.05
CA GLY A 139 0.16 14.57 32.68
C GLY A 139 0.40 13.13 33.15
N SER A 140 -0.50 12.18 32.82
CA SER A 140 -0.30 10.79 33.17
C SER A 140 0.75 10.11 32.28
N PRO A 141 1.34 8.98 32.72
CA PRO A 141 2.25 8.18 31.89
C PRO A 141 1.61 7.71 30.57
N GLU A 142 0.31 7.43 30.58
CA GLU A 142 -0.44 7.03 29.38
C GLU A 142 -0.54 8.17 28.36
N MET A 143 -0.74 9.41 28.82
CA MET A 143 -0.72 10.59 27.94
C MET A 143 0.68 10.78 27.33
N ALA A 144 1.74 10.67 28.14
CA ALA A 144 3.11 10.79 27.65
C ALA A 144 3.44 9.69 26.61
N ALA A 145 3.01 8.45 26.86
CA ALA A 145 3.18 7.35 25.91
C ALA A 145 2.42 7.60 24.59
N ALA A 146 1.21 8.19 24.66
CA ALA A 146 0.46 8.56 23.47
C ALA A 146 1.16 9.67 22.66
N ASP A 147 1.75 10.66 23.33
CA ASP A 147 2.54 11.73 22.70
C ASP A 147 3.77 11.15 21.97
N ASP A 148 4.54 10.28 22.63
CA ASP A 148 5.72 9.64 22.05
C ASP A 148 5.35 8.78 20.82
N GLN A 149 4.27 8.00 20.92
CA GLN A 149 3.79 7.18 19.81
C GLN A 149 3.29 8.00 18.64
N LEU A 150 2.62 9.14 18.88
CA LEU A 150 2.24 10.06 17.83
C LEU A 150 3.47 10.60 17.10
N VAL A 151 4.48 11.04 17.85
CA VAL A 151 5.73 11.59 17.29
C VAL A 151 6.45 10.54 16.42
N GLU A 152 6.55 9.31 16.90
CA GLU A 152 7.16 8.20 16.18
C GLU A 152 6.44 7.92 14.86
N GLN A 153 5.11 7.80 14.90
CA GLN A 153 4.29 7.50 13.71
C GLN A 153 4.37 8.62 12.66
N LEU A 154 4.27 9.89 13.08
CA LEU A 154 4.35 11.03 12.16
C LEU A 154 5.75 11.14 11.54
N THR A 155 6.80 10.84 12.31
CA THR A 155 8.17 10.81 11.81
C THR A 155 8.37 9.70 10.79
N ALA A 156 7.84 8.51 11.06
CA ALA A 156 7.86 7.38 10.13
C ALA A 156 7.12 7.71 8.84
N LEU A 157 5.90 8.24 8.92
CA LEU A 157 5.10 8.65 7.75
C LEU A 157 5.86 9.64 6.86
N ARG A 158 6.46 10.69 7.46
CA ARG A 158 7.23 11.68 6.71
C ARG A 158 8.40 11.02 5.98
N ARG A 159 9.15 10.18 6.69
CA ARG A 159 10.31 9.46 6.14
C ARG A 159 9.89 8.57 4.97
N SER A 160 8.85 7.77 5.13
CA SER A 160 8.37 6.84 4.10
C SER A 160 7.92 7.56 2.83
N VAL A 161 7.23 8.70 2.94
CA VAL A 161 6.85 9.51 1.75
C VAL A 161 8.10 9.99 1.00
N GLY A 162 9.10 10.49 1.72
CA GLY A 162 10.35 10.95 1.12
C GLY A 162 11.14 9.83 0.43
N GLU A 163 11.29 8.70 1.11
CA GLU A 163 12.01 7.53 0.60
C GLU A 163 11.33 6.93 -0.63
N LEU A 164 9.99 6.86 -0.65
CA LEU A 164 9.25 6.31 -1.77
C LEU A 164 9.39 7.17 -3.03
N ALA A 165 9.31 8.50 -2.88
CA ALA A 165 9.51 9.42 -3.99
C ALA A 165 10.93 9.35 -4.56
N GLU A 166 11.94 9.21 -3.69
CA GLU A 166 13.33 9.06 -4.11
C GLU A 166 13.59 7.71 -4.81
N ALA A 167 13.06 6.62 -4.26
CA ALA A 167 13.16 5.30 -4.86
C ALA A 167 12.56 5.25 -6.27
N SER A 168 11.43 5.94 -6.50
CA SER A 168 10.82 6.08 -7.83
C SER A 168 11.79 6.75 -8.81
N ARG A 169 12.36 7.91 -8.43
CA ARG A 169 13.31 8.63 -9.28
C ARG A 169 14.54 7.79 -9.61
N MET A 170 15.11 7.11 -8.62
CA MET A 170 16.28 6.25 -8.83
C MET A 170 15.97 5.08 -9.79
N ARG A 171 14.78 4.48 -9.71
CA ARG A 171 14.37 3.39 -10.60
C ARG A 171 14.29 3.86 -12.06
N ASP A 172 13.76 5.06 -12.30
CA ASP A 172 13.66 5.62 -13.65
C ASP A 172 15.05 5.88 -14.25
N VAL A 173 15.99 6.41 -13.45
CA VAL A 173 17.39 6.58 -13.86
C VAL A 173 18.04 5.24 -14.21
N GLN A 174 17.82 4.19 -13.40
CA GLN A 174 18.34 2.86 -13.69
C GLN A 174 17.75 2.28 -14.98
N ALA A 175 16.45 2.48 -15.22
CA ALA A 175 15.79 2.02 -16.45
C ALA A 175 16.39 2.70 -17.70
N LEU A 176 16.68 4.01 -17.63
CA LEU A 176 17.34 4.75 -18.71
C LEU A 176 18.74 4.20 -19.02
N GLN A 177 19.52 3.88 -17.99
CA GLN A 177 20.87 3.30 -18.16
C GLN A 177 20.82 1.92 -18.83
N VAL A 178 19.88 1.07 -18.42
CA VAL A 178 19.69 -0.26 -19.04
C VAL A 178 19.29 -0.11 -20.51
N HIS A 179 18.39 0.82 -20.81
CA HIS A 179 17.96 1.08 -22.18
C HIS A 179 19.11 1.59 -23.06
N GLY A 180 19.95 2.50 -22.55
CA GLY A 180 21.13 2.99 -23.26
C GLY A 180 22.12 1.87 -23.63
N ARG A 181 22.44 0.98 -22.69
CA ARG A 181 23.31 -0.19 -22.95
C ARG A 181 22.73 -1.13 -24.00
N PHE A 182 21.41 -1.32 -23.99
CA PHE A 182 20.75 -2.12 -25.01
C PHE A 182 20.89 -1.48 -26.40
N LEU A 183 20.69 -0.17 -26.52
CA LEU A 183 20.87 0.55 -27.78
C LEU A 183 22.32 0.49 -28.27
N GLU A 184 23.29 0.68 -27.39
CA GLU A 184 24.72 0.54 -27.70
C GLU A 184 25.06 -0.88 -28.17
N SER A 185 24.56 -1.91 -27.49
CA SER A 185 24.74 -3.30 -27.93
C SER A 185 24.08 -3.59 -29.28
N LYS A 186 22.91 -2.99 -29.57
CA LYS A 186 22.16 -3.26 -30.80
C LYS A 186 22.66 -2.49 -32.02
N PHE A 187 23.15 -1.27 -31.84
CA PHE A 187 23.51 -0.38 -32.93
C PHE A 187 24.99 0.03 -32.93
N GLY A 188 25.68 -0.05 -31.79
CA GLY A 188 27.10 0.29 -31.67
C GLY A 188 28.05 -0.75 -32.29
N GLN A 189 27.60 -1.99 -32.48
CA GLN A 189 28.36 -3.01 -33.23
C GLN A 189 28.05 -2.99 -34.74
N SER A 190 27.17 -2.11 -35.22
CA SER A 190 26.75 -2.08 -36.63
C SER A 190 27.55 -1.10 -37.51
N ASP A 191 28.54 -0.38 -36.97
CA ASP A 191 29.26 0.67 -37.69
C ASP A 191 30.80 0.49 -37.72
N LEU A 192 31.30 -0.72 -37.44
CA LEU A 192 32.75 -1.00 -37.33
C LEU A 192 33.21 -2.25 -38.09
N ASP A 193 32.51 -2.62 -39.16
CA ASP A 193 32.87 -3.76 -40.03
C ASP A 193 32.47 -3.56 -41.52
N LEU A 194 32.56 -2.32 -42.06
CA LEU A 194 32.43 -2.06 -43.50
C LEU A 194 33.66 -1.35 -44.08
#